data_AF-A0A165ETL1-F1
#
_entry.id   AF-A0A165ETL1-F1
#
_cell.length_a   1.000
_cell.length_b   1.000
_cell.length_c   1.000
_cell.angle_alpha   90.00
_cell.angle_beta   90.00
_cell.angle_gamma   90.00
#
_symmetry.space_group_name_H-M   'P 1'
#
loop_
_entity.id
_entity.type
_entity.pdbx_description
1 polymer ?
#
loop_
_entity_poly.entity_id
_entity_poly.type
_entity_poly.pdbx_seq_one_letter_code
_entity_poly.pdbx_strand_id
1 'polypeptide(L)' 'FIRDDLVASGQVSVRYVSTHDQVADIMTKALSREKHQKFMRAMGLRASPSGSVK' A
#
# COMPACT_ATOMS: atom_id res chain seq x y z
N PHE A 1 -5.54 24.00 1.88
CA PHE A 1 -5.31 24.42 3.28
C PHE A 1 -4.39 23.45 4.01
N ILE A 2 -4.82 22.37 4.68
CA ILE A 2 -3.87 21.50 5.43
C ILE A 2 -2.73 20.93 4.56
N ARG A 3 -3.04 20.47 3.33
CA ARG A 3 -2.00 19.99 2.40
C ARG A 3 -1.01 21.10 2.01
N ASP A 4 -1.52 22.27 1.65
CA ASP A 4 -0.69 23.38 1.17
C ASP A 4 0.20 23.94 2.28
N ASP A 5 -0.34 24.07 3.50
CA ASP A 5 0.40 24.58 4.65
C ASP A 5 1.50 23.59 5.10
N LEU A 6 1.22 22.29 5.10
CA LEU A 6 2.21 21.26 5.46
C LEU A 6 3.29 21.08 4.39
N VAL A 7 2.94 21.27 3.12
CA VAL A 7 3.91 21.25 2.02
C VAL A 7 4.76 22.52 2.03
N ALA A 8 4.15 23.70 2.19
CA ALA A 8 4.84 24.99 2.24
C ALA A 8 5.78 25.09 3.45
N SER A 9 5.38 24.54 4.60
CA SER A 9 6.24 24.45 5.79
C SER A 9 7.30 23.32 5.72
N GLY A 10 7.34 22.55 4.63
CA GLY A 10 8.32 21.48 4.43
C GLY A 10 8.10 20.22 5.29
N GLN A 11 7.00 20.15 6.05
CA GLN A 11 6.67 19.00 6.88
C GLN A 11 6.25 17.78 6.05
N VAL A 12 5.73 18.00 4.84
CA VAL A 12 5.32 16.93 3.93
C VAL A 12 5.91 17.17 2.54
N SER A 13 6.50 16.12 1.95
CA SER A 13 6.91 16.11 0.54
C SER A 13 5.97 15.23 -0.25
N VAL A 14 5.35 15.78 -1.30
CA VAL A 14 4.48 15.02 -2.21
C VAL A 14 5.31 14.54 -3.39
N ARG A 15 5.25 13.24 -3.66
CA ARG A 15 5.90 12.62 -4.83
C ARG A 15 4.88 11.73 -5.53
N TYR A 16 4.96 11.71 -6.86
CA TYR A 16 4.21 10.74 -7.63
C TYR A 16 4.75 9.34 -7.36
N VAL A 17 3.84 8.39 -7.10
CA VAL A 17 4.12 6.97 -7.01
C VAL A 17 3.19 6.27 -7.98
N SER A 18 3.73 5.37 -8.80
CA SER A 18 2.91 4.62 -9.75
C SER A 18 1.90 3.75 -8.98
N THR A 19 0.71 3.55 -9.55
CA THR A 19 -0.32 2.68 -8.95
C THR A 19 0.21 1.27 -8.66
N HIS A 20 1.19 0.80 -9.44
CA HIS A 20 1.77 -0.53 -9.28
C HIS A 20 2.72 -0.64 -8.09
N ASP A 21 3.15 0.49 -7.52
CA ASP A 21 4.13 0.59 -6.44
C ASP A 21 3.52 1.24 -5.17
N GLN A 22 2.26 1.67 -5.22
CA GLN A 22 1.56 2.31 -4.12
C GLN A 22 1.06 1.27 -3.11
N VAL A 23 1.92 0.87 -2.17
CA VAL A 23 1.61 -0.17 -1.16
C VAL A 23 0.38 0.14 -0.29
N ALA A 24 0.05 1.42 -0.06
CA ALA A 24 -1.14 1.81 0.70
C ALA A 24 -2.47 1.37 0.06
N ASP A 25 -2.46 1.08 -1.24
CA ASP A 25 -3.65 0.61 -1.96
C ASP A 25 -4.20 -0.69 -1.37
N ILE A 26 -3.35 -1.56 -0.81
CA ILE A 26 -3.81 -2.81 -0.18
C ILE A 26 -4.75 -2.58 1.00
N MET A 27 -4.57 -1.47 1.72
CA MET A 27 -5.34 -1.15 2.93
C MET A 27 -6.58 -0.29 2.64
N THR A 28 -6.69 0.25 1.42
CA THR A 28 -7.66 1.31 1.11
C THR A 28 -8.51 1.01 -0.13
N LYS A 29 -8.13 0.06 -0.97
CA LYS A 29 -8.85 -0.32 -2.19
C LYS A 29 -9.22 -1.81 -2.19
N ALA A 30 -10.33 -2.12 -2.84
CA ALA A 30 -10.65 -3.49 -3.23
C ALA A 30 -9.74 -3.88 -4.42
N LEU A 31 -8.78 -4.77 -4.17
CA LEU A 31 -7.80 -5.20 -5.16
C LEU A 31 -8.16 -6.56 -5.77
N SER A 32 -7.78 -6.76 -7.03
CA SER A 32 -7.75 -8.10 -7.61
C SER A 32 -6.75 -8.98 -6.86
N ARG A 33 -6.96 -10.30 -6.88
CA ARG A 33 -6.10 -11.28 -6.19
C ARG A 33 -4.63 -11.13 -6.57
N GLU A 34 -4.34 -10.87 -7.85
CA GLU A 34 -2.98 -10.69 -8.36
C GLU A 34 -2.29 -9.47 -7.73
N LYS A 35 -2.96 -8.30 -7.74
CA LYS A 35 -2.43 -7.07 -7.13
C LYS A 35 -2.25 -7.21 -5.63
N HIS A 36 -3.24 -7.82 -4.97
CA HIS A 36 -3.16 -8.12 -3.53
C HIS A 36 -1.93 -8.97 -3.19
N GLN A 37 -1.67 -10.05 -3.95
CA GLN A 37 -0.49 -10.90 -3.74
C GLN A 37 0.83 -10.18 -4.01
N LYS A 38 0.91 -9.35 -5.06
CA LYS A 38 2.09 -8.52 -5.34
C LYS A 38 2.43 -7.63 -4.15
N PHE A 39 1.44 -6.86 -3.65
CA PHE A 39 1.67 -5.93 -2.54
C PHE A 39 1.93 -6.63 -1.21
N MET A 40 1.26 -7.75 -0.89
CA MET A 40 1.59 -8.54 0.31
C MET A 40 3.05 -8.99 0.30
N ARG A 41 3.54 -9.52 -0.83
CA ARG A 41 4.94 -9.94 -0.96
C ARG A 41 5.91 -8.77 -0.83
N ALA A 42 5.60 -7.62 -1.44
CA ALA A 42 6.42 -6.42 -1.33
C ALA A 42 6.56 -5.89 0.11
N MET A 43 5.53 -6.09 0.94
CA MET A 43 5.56 -5.77 2.37
C MET A 43 6.19 -6.86 3.24
N GLY A 44 6.65 -7.98 2.66
CA GLY A 44 7.22 -9.11 3.40
C GLY A 44 6.18 -9.98 4.12
N LEU A 45 4.89 -9.83 3.80
CA LEU A 45 3.83 -10.65 4.37
C LEU A 45 3.84 -12.04 3.70
N ARG A 46 3.90 -13.09 4.51
CA ARG A 46 3.72 -14.46 4.03
C ARG A 46 2.22 -14.76 4.01
N ALA A 47 1.73 -15.32 2.90
CA ALA A 47 0.43 -15.96 2.94
C ALA A 47 0.53 -17.09 3.97
N SER A 48 -0.20 -16.97 5.07
CA SER A 48 -0.35 -18.08 6.01
C SER A 48 -0.81 -19.30 5.21
N PRO A 49 -0.25 -20.50 5.43
CA PRO A 49 -0.86 -21.70 4.86
C PRO A 49 -2.29 -21.72 5.40
N SER A 50 -3.24 -21.48 4.50
CA SER A 50 -4.67 -21.58 4.78
C SER A 50 -4.87 -22.90 5.50
N GLY A 51 -5.40 -22.83 6.73
CA GLY A 51 -5.21 -23.84 7.76
C GLY A 51 -5.24 -25.27 7.23
N SER A 52 -4.16 -26.02 7.51
CA SER A 52 -4.25 -27.47 7.59
C SER A 52 -5.18 -27.80 8.75
N VAL A 53 -6.48 -27.87 8.45
CA VAL A 53 -7.40 -28.66 9.27
C VAL A 53 -6.96 -30.10 9.05
N LYS A 54 -6.39 -30.70 10.11
CA LYS A 54 -6.21 -32.14 10.19
C LYS A 54 -7.56 -32.83 10.26
#